data_AF-A0A244E776-F1
#
_entry.id   AF-A0A244E776-F1
#
_cell.length_a   1.000
_cell.length_b   1.000
_cell.length_c   1.000
_cell.angle_alpha   90.00
_cell.angle_beta   90.00
_cell.angle_gamma   90.00
#
_symmetry.space_group_name_H-M   'P 1'
#
loop_
_entity.id
_entity.type
_entity.pdbx_description
1 polymer ?
#
loop_
_entity_poly.entity_id
_entity_poly.type
_entity_poly.pdbx_seq_one_letter_code
_entity_poly.pdbx_strand_id
1 'polypeptide(L)'
;MSTTFSTRKSLLWLVAVGFFMQTLDATIINTALPAMAASLGESPLRMQSVVVAYSLTMAMLIPASGWIADRFGTRRVFFAAIVLFVIGSVACALSRGIGPLVAARVLQGMGGALLLPVGRLALLRTVPRAEFLAAMSFVAIPGLIGPLLGPTLGGWLVQYASWHWIFLINVPVGLAGCIATLRLMPDLRAVLQRPFDGAGYAMLAFGMVAISLALDGVSGLGLREAGVLLLLVFGFASITAYWLHALRRTDPLFDPSLFGIPTLSIGLLGNLFSRLGSGCMPFLIPLLLQVSMGYTPLRAGLMMLPIALAGVAMKRVATPLITRFGYRRVLVVNTSLVGLTMASFGLAAPEQPVALHILQLVAFGAVNSLQFTAMNTVTLRDLDQDMASSGNSLLSMVQMLAMSLGVAAASAVLAGYGEVFGHASTLATLHAFQATFASMGLITVASALIFWHLPPHARAVQPEQPEVSGQH
;
A
#
# COMPACT_ATOMS: atom_id res chain seq x y z
N MET A 1 35.17 -7.50 -17.03
CA MET A 1 33.76 -7.95 -17.18
C MET A 1 33.18 -8.61 -15.93
N SER A 2 33.95 -9.30 -15.08
CA SER A 2 33.43 -9.93 -13.84
C SER A 2 33.05 -8.93 -12.73
N THR A 3 33.79 -7.80 -12.60
CA THR A 3 33.54 -6.76 -11.59
C THR A 3 32.23 -6.00 -11.83
N THR A 4 31.91 -5.64 -13.07
CA THR A 4 30.66 -4.95 -13.42
C THR A 4 29.41 -5.82 -13.27
N PHE A 5 29.53 -7.15 -13.33
CA PHE A 5 28.42 -8.07 -13.10
C PHE A 5 28.17 -8.32 -11.60
N SER A 6 29.23 -8.39 -10.80
CA SER A 6 29.15 -8.52 -9.33
C SER A 6 28.52 -7.29 -8.69
N THR A 7 28.94 -6.08 -9.07
CA THR A 7 28.37 -4.82 -8.54
C THR A 7 26.88 -4.67 -8.86
N ARG A 8 26.44 -5.11 -10.05
CA ARG A 8 25.02 -5.10 -10.45
C ARG A 8 24.16 -6.04 -9.60
N LYS A 9 24.63 -7.25 -9.31
CA LYS A 9 23.93 -8.19 -8.43
C LYS A 9 23.81 -7.66 -6.99
N SER A 10 24.86 -7.01 -6.49
CA SER A 10 24.85 -6.43 -5.14
C SER A 10 23.88 -5.25 -5.01
N LEU A 11 23.74 -4.43 -6.06
CA LEU A 11 22.75 -3.36 -6.11
C LEU A 11 21.30 -3.91 -6.12
N LEU A 12 21.04 -5.00 -6.86
CA LEU A 12 19.74 -5.66 -6.87
C LEU A 12 19.36 -6.14 -5.46
N TRP A 13 20.28 -6.78 -4.75
CA TRP A 13 20.06 -7.21 -3.37
C TRP A 13 19.81 -6.04 -2.42
N LEU A 14 20.56 -4.93 -2.56
CA LEU A 14 20.35 -3.73 -1.75
C LEU A 14 18.93 -3.19 -1.89
N VAL A 15 18.45 -3.05 -3.13
CA VAL A 15 17.09 -2.57 -3.41
C VAL A 15 16.04 -3.59 -2.96
N ALA A 16 16.30 -4.89 -3.15
CA ALA A 16 15.38 -5.95 -2.75
C ALA A 16 15.22 -6.05 -1.23
N VAL A 17 16.31 -5.91 -0.46
CA VAL A 17 16.26 -5.86 1.01
C VAL A 17 15.52 -4.61 1.48
N GLY A 18 15.77 -3.45 0.86
CA GLY A 18 15.01 -2.23 1.15
C GLY A 18 13.51 -2.39 0.90
N PHE A 19 13.13 -3.06 -0.19
CA PHE A 19 11.73 -3.34 -0.50
C PHE A 19 11.10 -4.35 0.47
N PHE A 20 11.79 -5.45 0.78
CA PHE A 20 11.38 -6.40 1.81
C PHE A 20 11.15 -5.70 3.15
N MET A 21 12.05 -4.80 3.55
CA MET A 21 11.93 -4.08 4.81
C MET A 21 10.71 -3.17 4.84
N GLN A 22 10.50 -2.41 3.76
CA GLN A 22 9.33 -1.55 3.64
C GLN A 22 8.01 -2.34 3.71
N THR A 23 7.93 -3.50 3.05
CA THR A 23 6.70 -4.31 3.04
C THR A 23 6.50 -5.09 4.33
N LEU A 24 7.59 -5.54 4.98
CA LEU A 24 7.54 -6.15 6.30
C LEU A 24 7.01 -5.15 7.32
N ASP A 25 7.59 -3.94 7.40
CA ASP A 25 7.20 -2.91 8.36
C ASP A 25 5.74 -2.47 8.20
N ALA A 26 5.26 -2.35 6.95
CA ALA A 26 3.87 -2.00 6.66
C ALA A 26 2.87 -3.07 7.13
N THR A 27 3.29 -4.33 7.29
CA THR A 27 2.39 -5.46 7.57
C THR A 27 2.53 -6.03 8.98
N ILE A 28 3.74 -6.04 9.54
CA ILE A 28 4.07 -6.60 10.86
C ILE A 28 3.25 -5.95 11.97
N ILE A 29 3.00 -4.64 11.86
CA ILE A 29 2.31 -3.84 12.86
C ILE A 29 0.86 -4.26 13.07
N ASN A 30 0.15 -4.70 12.01
CA ASN A 30 -1.30 -4.95 12.10
C ASN A 30 -1.67 -6.04 13.12
N THR A 31 -0.79 -7.03 13.29
CA THR A 31 -0.98 -8.08 14.31
C THR A 31 -0.56 -7.67 15.72
N ALA A 32 0.23 -6.60 15.83
CA ALA A 32 0.71 -6.05 17.10
C ALA A 32 -0.24 -4.99 17.68
N LEU A 33 -1.12 -4.41 16.87
CA LEU A 33 -1.98 -3.28 17.27
C LEU A 33 -2.73 -3.51 18.59
N PRO A 34 -3.37 -4.67 18.86
CA PRO A 34 -4.08 -4.88 20.13
C PRO A 34 -3.16 -4.83 21.35
N ALA A 35 -1.96 -5.43 21.25
CA ALA A 35 -0.99 -5.43 22.34
C ALA A 35 -0.34 -4.04 22.54
N MET A 36 -0.12 -3.30 21.45
CA MET A 36 0.34 -1.91 21.51
C MET A 36 -0.70 -1.02 22.20
N ALA A 37 -1.97 -1.16 21.84
CA ALA A 37 -3.09 -0.48 22.50
C ALA A 37 -3.10 -0.73 24.01
N ALA A 38 -3.04 -2.01 24.41
CA ALA A 38 -3.00 -2.39 25.83
C ALA A 38 -1.80 -1.79 26.56
N SER A 39 -0.61 -1.79 25.93
CA SER A 39 0.60 -1.21 26.50
C SER A 39 0.57 0.32 26.63
N LEU A 40 -0.20 1.01 25.79
CA LEU A 40 -0.30 2.48 25.75
C LEU A 40 -1.55 3.01 26.47
N GLY A 41 -2.40 2.13 27.00
CA GLY A 41 -3.68 2.51 27.62
C GLY A 41 -4.68 3.06 26.60
N GLU A 42 -4.61 2.61 25.35
CA GLU A 42 -5.42 3.10 24.24
C GLU A 42 -6.37 2.02 23.71
N SER A 43 -7.42 2.43 22.98
CA SER A 43 -8.28 1.45 22.31
C SER A 43 -7.58 0.91 21.06
N PRO A 44 -7.71 -0.40 20.75
CA PRO A 44 -7.17 -0.98 19.52
C PRO A 44 -7.62 -0.28 18.24
N LEU A 45 -8.82 0.30 18.26
CA LEU A 45 -9.37 1.07 17.15
C LEU A 45 -8.59 2.36 16.91
N ARG A 46 -8.24 3.11 17.96
CA ARG A 46 -7.45 4.35 17.85
C ARG A 46 -6.05 4.12 17.31
N MET A 47 -5.49 2.92 17.51
CA MET A 47 -4.18 2.53 17.01
C MET A 47 -4.09 2.52 15.47
N GLN A 48 -5.22 2.57 14.75
CA GLN A 48 -5.22 2.71 13.30
C GLN A 48 -4.42 3.93 12.81
N SER A 49 -4.40 5.00 13.60
CA SER A 49 -3.76 6.28 13.26
C SER A 49 -2.27 6.10 12.97
N VAL A 50 -1.65 5.11 13.62
CA VAL A 50 -0.25 4.70 13.45
C VAL A 50 0.00 4.08 12.06
N VAL A 51 -0.98 3.39 11.49
CA VAL A 51 -0.94 2.80 10.13
C VAL A 51 -1.26 3.85 9.07
N VAL A 52 -2.29 4.66 9.32
CA VAL A 52 -2.73 5.76 8.46
C VAL A 52 -1.61 6.80 8.30
N ALA A 53 -1.00 7.26 9.38
CA ALA A 53 0.06 8.27 9.34
C ALA A 53 1.27 7.83 8.49
N TYR A 54 1.68 6.57 8.60
CA TYR A 54 2.76 6.01 7.78
C TYR A 54 2.39 5.97 6.29
N SER A 55 1.22 5.43 5.97
CA SER A 55 0.76 5.23 4.59
C SER A 55 0.48 6.56 3.89
N LEU A 56 -0.11 7.52 4.60
CA LEU A 56 -0.35 8.88 4.14
C LEU A 56 0.96 9.62 3.88
N THR A 57 1.93 9.52 4.79
CA THR A 57 3.27 10.12 4.59
C THR A 57 3.94 9.54 3.35
N MET A 58 3.82 8.23 3.13
CA MET A 58 4.30 7.58 1.91
C MET A 58 3.59 8.13 0.67
N ALA A 59 2.26 8.21 0.68
CA ALA A 59 1.49 8.76 -0.43
C ALA A 59 1.96 10.18 -0.79
N MET A 60 2.22 11.02 0.22
CA MET A 60 2.68 12.39 0.04
C MET A 60 4.11 12.49 -0.52
N LEU A 61 5.03 11.60 -0.15
CA LEU A 61 6.44 11.75 -0.53
C LEU A 61 6.85 10.95 -1.77
N ILE A 62 6.10 9.92 -2.15
CA ILE A 62 6.36 9.14 -3.36
C ILE A 62 6.45 10.03 -4.62
N PRO A 63 5.54 10.98 -4.89
CA PRO A 63 5.62 11.83 -6.08
C PRO A 63 6.88 12.69 -6.15
N ALA A 64 7.37 13.15 -4.99
CA ALA A 64 8.55 14.00 -4.90
C ALA A 64 9.87 13.20 -4.94
N SER A 65 9.82 11.88 -4.69
CA SER A 65 11.00 11.04 -4.51
C SER A 65 11.98 11.05 -5.70
N GLY A 66 11.46 11.00 -6.93
CA GLY A 66 12.27 11.04 -8.15
C GLY A 66 13.00 12.36 -8.30
N TRP A 67 12.30 13.48 -8.09
CA TRP A 67 12.90 14.81 -8.14
C TRP A 67 13.97 15.02 -7.06
N ILE A 68 13.70 14.55 -5.83
CA ILE A 68 14.67 14.60 -4.71
C ILE A 68 15.94 13.81 -5.09
N ALA A 69 15.78 12.59 -5.62
CA ALA A 69 16.91 11.76 -6.06
C ALA A 69 17.69 12.38 -7.23
N ASP A 70 17.00 13.02 -8.16
CA ASP A 70 17.61 13.65 -9.32
C ASP A 70 18.45 14.88 -8.96
N ARG A 71 17.97 15.67 -7.99
CA ARG A 71 18.65 16.88 -7.51
C ARG A 71 19.80 16.57 -6.56
N PHE A 72 19.57 15.69 -5.58
CA PHE A 72 20.53 15.45 -4.49
C PHE A 72 21.42 14.21 -4.70
N GLY A 73 21.06 13.35 -5.66
CA GLY A 73 21.80 12.13 -6.02
C GLY A 73 21.21 10.87 -5.38
N THR A 74 21.12 9.79 -6.16
CA THR A 74 20.51 8.51 -5.73
C THR A 74 21.15 7.93 -4.48
N ARG A 75 22.48 7.96 -4.36
CA ARG A 75 23.20 7.41 -3.19
C ARG A 75 22.88 8.18 -1.91
N ARG A 76 22.95 9.51 -1.95
CA ARG A 76 22.72 10.37 -0.78
C ARG A 76 21.29 10.27 -0.29
N VAL A 77 20.33 10.29 -1.22
CA VAL A 77 18.90 10.22 -0.89
C VAL A 77 18.53 8.84 -0.35
N PHE A 78 19.02 7.75 -0.96
CA PHE A 78 18.76 6.40 -0.46
C PHE A 78 19.39 6.17 0.92
N PHE A 79 20.61 6.67 1.16
CA PHE A 79 21.24 6.62 2.49
C PHE A 79 20.43 7.41 3.53
N ALA A 80 20.06 8.64 3.22
CA ALA A 80 19.24 9.47 4.09
C ALA A 80 17.88 8.84 4.38
N ALA A 81 17.26 8.19 3.39
CA ALA A 81 16.02 7.46 3.54
C ALA A 81 16.13 6.31 4.56
N ILE A 82 17.20 5.52 4.49
CA ILE A 82 17.46 4.45 5.48
C ILE A 82 17.68 5.04 6.87
N VAL A 83 18.49 6.10 6.98
CA VAL A 83 18.74 6.75 8.27
C VAL A 83 17.45 7.27 8.90
N LEU A 84 16.62 7.99 8.14
CA LEU A 84 15.32 8.47 8.60
C LEU A 84 14.40 7.32 9.01
N PHE A 85 14.38 6.23 8.23
CA PHE A 85 13.59 5.05 8.54
C PHE A 85 14.03 4.38 9.85
N VAL A 86 15.34 4.25 10.09
CA VAL A 86 15.90 3.67 11.32
C VAL A 86 15.64 4.58 12.52
N ILE A 87 15.87 5.89 12.40
CA ILE A 87 15.57 6.84 13.49
C ILE A 87 14.08 6.82 13.81
N GLY A 88 13.22 6.83 12.81
CA GLY A 88 11.77 6.68 12.97
C GLY A 88 11.40 5.37 13.67
N SER A 89 12.02 4.25 13.29
CA SER A 89 11.81 2.95 13.92
C SER A 89 12.21 2.96 15.41
N VAL A 90 13.36 3.54 15.75
CA VAL A 90 13.80 3.68 17.15
C VAL A 90 12.86 4.60 17.92
N ALA A 91 12.43 5.72 17.32
CA ALA A 91 11.46 6.63 17.93
C ALA A 91 10.11 5.94 18.20
N CYS A 92 9.63 5.09 17.27
CA CYS A 92 8.44 4.26 17.47
C CYS A 92 8.62 3.30 18.67
N ALA A 93 9.76 2.62 18.75
CA ALA A 93 10.08 1.72 19.85
C ALA A 93 10.25 2.41 21.22
N LEU A 94 10.54 3.71 21.24
CA LEU A 94 10.68 4.49 22.48
C LEU A 94 9.40 5.28 22.84
N SER A 95 8.37 5.20 21.99
CA SER A 95 7.15 5.98 22.17
C SER A 95 6.33 5.49 23.35
N ARG A 96 5.95 6.42 24.23
CA ARG A 96 5.15 6.16 25.45
C ARG A 96 3.69 6.61 25.34
N GLY A 97 3.23 6.91 24.14
CA GLY A 97 1.87 7.35 23.88
C GLY A 97 1.58 7.38 22.38
N ILE A 98 0.29 7.44 22.04
CA ILE A 98 -0.16 7.41 20.64
C ILE A 98 0.34 8.61 19.83
N GLY A 99 0.34 9.82 20.42
CA GLY A 99 0.82 11.03 19.73
C GLY A 99 2.29 10.95 19.30
N PRO A 100 3.23 10.70 20.24
CA PRO A 100 4.63 10.48 19.90
C PRO A 100 4.84 9.33 18.90
N LEU A 101 4.06 8.24 19.03
CA LEU A 101 4.13 7.10 18.12
C LEU A 101 3.68 7.49 16.69
N VAL A 102 2.61 8.26 16.55
CA VAL A 102 2.15 8.78 15.25
C VAL A 102 3.20 9.70 14.64
N ALA A 103 3.81 10.60 15.42
CA ALA A 103 4.88 11.48 14.94
C ALA A 103 6.12 10.66 14.48
N ALA A 104 6.49 9.63 15.24
CA ALA A 104 7.57 8.73 14.87
C ALA A 104 7.25 7.94 13.58
N ARG A 105 5.99 7.54 13.37
CA ARG A 105 5.54 6.90 12.12
C ARG A 105 5.56 7.83 10.92
N VAL A 106 5.29 9.13 11.11
CA VAL A 106 5.51 10.12 10.05
C VAL A 106 7.00 10.13 9.66
N LEU A 107 7.91 10.27 10.63
CA LEU A 107 9.35 10.26 10.37
C LEU A 107 9.80 8.96 9.67
N GLN A 108 9.31 7.82 10.14
CA GLN A 108 9.59 6.51 9.52
C GLN A 108 9.02 6.42 8.10
N GLY A 109 7.79 6.92 7.89
CA GLY A 109 7.14 6.99 6.58
C GLY A 109 7.88 7.87 5.59
N MET A 110 8.54 8.95 6.04
CA MET A 110 9.39 9.78 5.19
C MET A 110 10.56 9.00 4.62
N GLY A 111 11.24 8.20 5.45
CA GLY A 111 12.28 7.28 4.99
C GLY A 111 11.72 6.20 4.07
N GLY A 112 10.63 5.56 4.49
CA GLY A 112 9.96 4.48 3.75
C GLY A 112 9.54 4.91 2.35
N ALA A 113 9.01 6.12 2.18
CA ALA A 113 8.53 6.65 0.90
C ALA A 113 9.62 6.72 -0.19
N LEU A 114 10.87 6.89 0.22
CA LEU A 114 12.00 7.11 -0.69
C LEU A 114 12.73 5.81 -1.05
N LEU A 115 12.65 4.75 -0.23
CA LEU A 115 13.41 3.52 -0.43
C LEU A 115 13.12 2.88 -1.80
N LEU A 116 11.86 2.48 -2.04
CA LEU A 116 11.52 1.76 -3.26
C LEU A 116 11.64 2.63 -4.53
N PRO A 117 11.10 3.86 -4.60
CA PRO A 117 11.19 4.67 -5.81
C PRO A 117 12.64 5.02 -6.19
N VAL A 118 13.47 5.42 -5.21
CA VAL A 118 14.87 5.76 -5.46
C VAL A 118 15.70 4.52 -5.81
N GLY A 119 15.42 3.38 -5.16
CA GLY A 119 16.02 2.10 -5.53
C GLY A 119 15.68 1.68 -6.96
N ARG A 120 14.41 1.78 -7.35
CA ARG A 120 13.94 1.51 -8.73
C ARG A 120 14.58 2.46 -9.74
N LEU A 121 14.70 3.74 -9.42
CA LEU A 121 15.36 4.73 -10.26
C LEU A 121 16.86 4.42 -10.45
N ALA A 122 17.55 4.01 -9.39
CA ALA A 122 18.95 3.58 -9.48
C ALA A 122 19.12 2.36 -10.40
N LEU A 123 18.21 1.37 -10.30
CA LEU A 123 18.20 0.22 -11.21
C LEU A 123 17.91 0.62 -12.65
N LEU A 124 16.94 1.51 -12.87
CA LEU A 124 16.59 2.00 -14.21
C LEU A 124 17.79 2.65 -14.93
N ARG A 125 18.67 3.31 -14.17
CA ARG A 125 19.86 3.99 -14.71
C ARG A 125 21.09 3.10 -14.86
N THR A 126 21.12 1.93 -14.20
CA THR A 126 22.31 1.07 -14.13
C THR A 126 22.14 -0.26 -14.84
N VAL A 127 20.91 -0.77 -14.95
CA VAL A 127 20.57 -2.04 -15.58
C VAL A 127 20.21 -1.79 -17.05
N PRO A 128 20.76 -2.57 -18.00
CA PRO A 128 20.36 -2.49 -19.40
C PRO A 128 18.86 -2.71 -19.58
N ARG A 129 18.24 -2.01 -20.53
CA ARG A 129 16.78 -2.10 -20.78
C ARG A 129 16.27 -3.54 -20.96
N ALA A 130 17.05 -4.40 -21.64
CA ALA A 130 16.71 -5.81 -21.85
C ALA A 130 16.68 -6.65 -20.55
N GLU A 131 17.47 -6.28 -19.54
CA GLU A 131 17.57 -6.99 -18.26
C GLU A 131 16.70 -6.37 -17.17
N PHE A 132 16.14 -5.17 -17.41
CA PHE A 132 15.40 -4.40 -16.40
C PHE A 132 14.18 -5.16 -15.87
N LEU A 133 13.46 -5.87 -16.74
CA LEU A 133 12.32 -6.68 -16.33
C LEU A 133 12.75 -7.78 -15.35
N ALA A 134 13.81 -8.53 -15.69
CA ALA A 134 14.35 -9.59 -14.84
C ALA A 134 14.86 -9.04 -13.50
N ALA A 135 15.50 -7.87 -13.51
CA ALA A 135 15.93 -7.15 -12.32
C ALA A 135 14.74 -6.77 -11.42
N MET A 136 13.67 -6.22 -11.98
CA MET A 136 12.47 -5.85 -11.22
C MET A 136 11.73 -7.09 -10.69
N SER A 137 11.67 -8.17 -11.46
CA SER A 137 11.13 -9.46 -10.99
C SER A 137 11.94 -10.01 -9.81
N PHE A 138 13.28 -9.91 -9.86
CA PHE A 138 14.14 -10.31 -8.76
C PHE A 138 13.88 -9.48 -7.49
N VAL A 139 13.82 -8.16 -7.61
CA VAL A 139 13.52 -7.24 -6.49
C VAL A 139 12.14 -7.51 -5.89
N ALA A 140 11.16 -7.85 -6.73
CA ALA A 140 9.81 -8.11 -6.28
C ALA A 140 9.71 -9.35 -5.37
N ILE A 141 10.53 -10.38 -5.59
CA ILE A 141 10.45 -11.64 -4.83
C ILE A 141 10.64 -11.41 -3.31
N PRO A 142 11.74 -10.79 -2.83
CA PRO A 142 11.87 -10.45 -1.41
C PRO A 142 10.75 -9.53 -0.90
N GLY A 143 10.31 -8.58 -1.71
CA GLY A 143 9.18 -7.71 -1.37
C GLY A 143 7.89 -8.48 -1.05
N LEU A 144 7.65 -9.63 -1.69
CA LEU A 144 6.50 -10.50 -1.45
C LEU A 144 6.62 -11.33 -0.17
N ILE A 145 7.85 -11.55 0.32
CA ILE A 145 8.09 -12.25 1.59
C ILE A 145 7.63 -11.38 2.76
N GLY A 146 7.72 -10.05 2.65
CA GLY A 146 7.30 -9.11 3.71
C GLY A 146 5.87 -9.35 4.19
N PRO A 147 4.84 -9.26 3.33
CA PRO A 147 3.45 -9.53 3.72
C PRO A 147 3.17 -10.98 4.15
N LEU A 148 3.99 -11.94 3.69
CA LEU A 148 3.88 -13.33 4.10
C LEU A 148 4.36 -13.53 5.54
N LEU A 149 5.53 -12.98 5.88
CA LEU A 149 6.13 -13.14 7.21
C LEU A 149 5.66 -12.11 8.22
N GLY A 150 5.26 -10.91 7.78
CA GLY A 150 4.95 -9.76 8.63
C GLY A 150 3.98 -10.10 9.74
N PRO A 151 2.74 -10.53 9.45
CA PRO A 151 1.78 -10.88 10.48
C PRO A 151 2.24 -11.99 11.43
N THR A 152 2.89 -13.03 10.91
CA THR A 152 3.36 -14.16 11.75
C THR A 152 4.51 -13.72 12.66
N LEU A 153 5.48 -12.99 12.12
CA LEU A 153 6.62 -12.48 12.87
C LEU A 153 6.18 -11.42 13.89
N GLY A 154 5.23 -10.55 13.53
CA GLY A 154 4.64 -9.56 14.42
C GLY A 154 3.94 -10.21 15.59
N GLY A 155 3.06 -11.19 15.32
CA GLY A 155 2.40 -11.98 16.35
C GLY A 155 3.37 -12.72 17.26
N TRP A 156 4.44 -13.31 16.70
CA TRP A 156 5.49 -13.99 17.47
C TRP A 156 6.27 -13.03 18.38
N LEU A 157 6.76 -11.91 17.83
CA LEU A 157 7.55 -10.91 18.58
C LEU A 157 6.74 -10.29 19.72
N VAL A 158 5.47 -9.99 19.47
CA VAL A 158 4.58 -9.42 20.49
C VAL A 158 4.28 -10.42 21.58
N GLN A 159 4.05 -11.69 21.23
CA GLN A 159 3.67 -12.71 22.20
C GLN A 159 4.83 -13.15 23.11
N TYR A 160 6.06 -13.24 22.58
CA TYR A 160 7.21 -13.77 23.34
C TYR A 160 8.23 -12.72 23.76
N ALA A 161 8.23 -11.54 23.17
CA ALA A 161 9.14 -10.45 23.52
C ALA A 161 8.34 -9.20 23.90
N SER A 162 8.26 -8.22 23.00
CA SER A 162 7.40 -7.05 23.17
C SER A 162 7.11 -6.43 21.82
N TRP A 163 6.06 -5.62 21.74
CA TRP A 163 5.71 -4.93 20.51
C TRP A 163 6.82 -3.99 20.02
N HIS A 164 7.69 -3.46 20.90
CA HIS A 164 8.80 -2.61 20.51
C HIS A 164 9.76 -3.29 19.50
N TRP A 165 9.91 -4.61 19.57
CA TRP A 165 10.79 -5.36 18.67
C TRP A 165 10.34 -5.36 17.21
N ILE A 166 9.05 -5.13 16.94
CA ILE A 166 8.56 -5.00 15.56
C ILE A 166 9.18 -3.80 14.84
N PHE A 167 9.59 -2.78 15.61
CA PHE A 167 10.31 -1.62 15.09
C PHE A 167 11.83 -1.80 15.19
N LEU A 168 12.33 -2.38 16.30
CA LEU A 168 13.77 -2.56 16.50
C LEU A 168 14.42 -3.53 15.50
N ILE A 169 13.66 -4.45 14.90
CA ILE A 169 14.15 -5.35 13.85
C ILE A 169 14.68 -4.59 12.62
N ASN A 170 14.17 -3.38 12.38
CA ASN A 170 14.60 -2.52 11.28
C ASN A 170 16.00 -1.94 11.50
N VAL A 171 16.47 -1.83 12.75
CA VAL A 171 17.74 -1.20 13.11
C VAL A 171 18.95 -1.96 12.56
N PRO A 172 19.15 -3.27 12.83
CA PRO A 172 20.31 -4.00 12.30
C PRO A 172 20.30 -4.05 10.77
N VAL A 173 19.13 -4.22 10.15
CA VAL A 173 19.00 -4.24 8.69
C VAL A 173 19.27 -2.88 8.08
N GLY A 174 18.80 -1.80 8.70
CA GLY A 174 19.07 -0.44 8.27
C GLY A 174 20.54 -0.06 8.40
N LEU A 175 21.22 -0.47 9.48
CA LEU A 175 22.68 -0.28 9.62
C LEU A 175 23.45 -1.01 8.51
N ALA A 176 23.11 -2.28 8.25
CA ALA A 176 23.69 -3.02 7.14
C ALA A 176 23.39 -2.36 5.78
N GLY A 177 22.15 -1.88 5.58
CA GLY A 177 21.71 -1.16 4.39
C GLY A 177 22.46 0.16 4.17
N CYS A 178 22.72 0.93 5.23
CA CYS A 178 23.53 2.15 5.19
C CYS A 178 24.95 1.86 4.72
N ILE A 179 25.61 0.86 5.32
CA ILE A 179 26.97 0.44 4.94
C ILE A 179 26.98 -0.03 3.48
N ALA A 180 26.01 -0.86 3.10
CA ALA A 180 25.87 -1.37 1.74
C ALA A 180 25.62 -0.24 0.72
N THR A 181 24.82 0.77 1.07
CA THR A 181 24.52 1.91 0.19
C THR A 181 25.77 2.75 -0.07
N LEU A 182 26.57 3.03 0.97
CA LEU A 182 27.81 3.78 0.81
C LEU A 182 28.82 3.07 -0.10
N ARG A 183 28.83 1.73 -0.07
CA ARG A 183 29.77 0.91 -0.86
C ARG A 183 29.29 0.56 -2.26
N LEU A 184 27.98 0.36 -2.45
CA LEU A 184 27.42 -0.29 -3.64
C LEU A 184 26.55 0.63 -4.49
N MET A 185 25.94 1.67 -3.91
CA MET A 185 25.00 2.54 -4.64
C MET A 185 25.77 3.62 -5.40
N PRO A 186 25.69 3.68 -6.75
CA PRO A 186 26.27 4.79 -7.49
C PRO A 186 25.50 6.09 -7.21
N ASP A 187 26.22 7.21 -7.27
CA ASP A 187 25.66 8.54 -7.03
C ASP A 187 25.26 9.19 -8.35
N LEU A 188 24.07 8.84 -8.80
CA LEU A 188 23.55 9.26 -10.09
C LEU A 188 22.69 10.50 -9.88
N ARG A 189 22.94 11.55 -10.66
CA ARG A 189 22.17 12.79 -10.70
C ARG A 189 21.59 12.99 -12.09
N ALA A 190 20.47 13.71 -12.18
CA ALA A 190 19.93 14.08 -13.49
C ALA A 190 20.87 15.11 -14.17
N VAL A 191 21.04 14.96 -15.48
CA VAL A 191 21.85 15.89 -16.31
C VAL A 191 21.17 17.25 -16.41
N LEU A 192 19.83 17.28 -16.46
CA LEU A 192 19.02 18.48 -16.45
C LEU A 192 18.15 18.53 -15.19
N GLN A 193 18.25 19.60 -14.40
CA GLN A 193 17.41 19.79 -13.22
C GLN A 193 16.12 20.51 -13.62
N ARG A 194 14.99 19.79 -13.65
CA ARG A 194 13.67 20.41 -13.84
C ARG A 194 13.20 21.12 -12.56
N PRO A 195 12.50 22.26 -12.66
CA PRO A 195 11.93 22.94 -11.50
C PRO A 195 10.85 22.08 -10.84
N PHE A 196 10.84 22.02 -9.51
CA PHE A 196 9.81 21.28 -8.76
C PHE A 196 8.47 22.03 -8.77
N ASP A 197 7.36 21.31 -8.83
CA ASP A 197 6.03 21.89 -8.59
C ASP A 197 5.72 22.01 -7.10
N GLY A 198 6.40 22.92 -6.40
CA GLY A 198 6.20 23.10 -4.95
C GLY A 198 4.78 23.50 -4.58
N ALA A 199 4.15 24.37 -5.38
CA ALA A 199 2.77 24.81 -5.15
C ALA A 199 1.76 23.70 -5.41
N GLY A 200 1.87 23.00 -6.55
CA GLY A 200 0.99 21.87 -6.86
C GLY A 200 1.15 20.72 -5.87
N TYR A 201 2.39 20.45 -5.45
CA TYR A 201 2.69 19.50 -4.38
C TYR A 201 2.00 19.87 -3.06
N ALA A 202 2.09 21.13 -2.63
CA ALA A 202 1.48 21.59 -1.39
C ALA A 202 -0.06 21.45 -1.42
N MET A 203 -0.69 21.72 -2.56
CA MET A 203 -2.14 21.54 -2.74
C MET A 203 -2.54 20.06 -2.64
N LEU A 204 -1.84 19.16 -3.34
CA LEU A 204 -2.12 17.73 -3.25
C LEU A 204 -1.87 17.18 -1.85
N ALA A 205 -0.73 17.55 -1.24
CA ALA A 205 -0.35 17.17 0.11
C ALA A 205 -1.41 17.60 1.13
N PHE A 206 -1.83 18.87 1.08
CA PHE A 206 -2.87 19.39 1.96
C PHE A 206 -4.21 18.69 1.72
N GLY A 207 -4.62 18.49 0.46
CA GLY A 207 -5.85 17.79 0.13
C GLY A 207 -5.91 16.37 0.68
N MET A 208 -4.83 15.59 0.51
CA MET A 208 -4.72 14.23 1.04
C MET A 208 -4.78 14.21 2.59
N VAL A 209 -4.04 15.11 3.25
CA VAL A 209 -4.03 15.20 4.71
C VAL A 209 -5.39 15.63 5.25
N ALA A 210 -6.01 16.65 4.67
CA ALA A 210 -7.31 17.15 5.12
C ALA A 210 -8.40 16.07 5.00
N ILE A 211 -8.49 15.36 3.87
CA ILE A 211 -9.45 14.27 3.69
C ILE A 211 -9.17 13.12 4.67
N SER A 212 -7.90 12.73 4.85
CA SER A 212 -7.54 11.67 5.77
C SER A 212 -7.85 12.03 7.23
N LEU A 213 -7.58 13.27 7.64
CA LEU A 213 -7.90 13.76 8.99
C LEU A 213 -9.40 13.92 9.20
N ALA A 214 -10.17 14.24 8.16
CA ALA A 214 -11.62 14.27 8.26
C ALA A 214 -12.19 12.89 8.60
N LEU A 215 -11.71 11.84 7.90
CA LEU A 215 -12.12 10.45 8.15
C LEU A 215 -11.68 9.96 9.54
N ASP A 216 -10.47 10.27 9.96
CA ASP A 216 -10.00 9.93 11.31
C ASP A 216 -10.75 10.73 12.40
N GLY A 217 -11.12 11.97 12.06
CA GLY A 217 -11.95 12.88 12.86
C GLY A 217 -13.28 12.29 13.31
N VAL A 218 -13.90 11.48 12.46
CA VAL A 218 -15.16 10.78 12.73
C VAL A 218 -15.00 9.69 13.79
N SER A 219 -13.81 9.09 13.93
CA SER A 219 -13.61 7.88 14.73
C SER A 219 -12.71 8.04 15.96
N GLY A 220 -11.85 9.07 16.01
CA GLY A 220 -10.77 9.10 17.02
C GLY A 220 -10.32 10.47 17.56
N LEU A 221 -10.62 11.59 16.89
CA LEU A 221 -10.15 12.93 17.31
C LEU A 221 -11.20 13.76 18.05
N GLY A 222 -12.45 13.30 18.14
CA GLY A 222 -13.55 14.06 18.77
C GLY A 222 -13.83 15.40 18.09
N LEU A 223 -13.52 15.51 16.79
CA LEU A 223 -13.81 16.72 16.03
C LEU A 223 -15.32 16.92 15.97
N ARG A 224 -15.78 18.16 16.18
CA ARG A 224 -17.18 18.53 15.92
C ARG A 224 -17.49 18.23 14.46
N GLU A 225 -18.74 17.85 14.16
CA GLU A 225 -19.20 17.57 12.79
C GLU A 225 -18.83 18.68 11.79
N ALA A 226 -18.89 19.95 12.24
CA ALA A 226 -18.46 21.10 11.47
C ALA A 226 -16.97 21.05 11.07
N GLY A 227 -16.09 20.59 11.96
CA GLY A 227 -14.66 20.44 11.68
C GLY A 227 -14.37 19.36 10.63
N VAL A 228 -15.08 18.23 10.69
CA VAL A 228 -14.99 17.17 9.68
C VAL A 228 -15.46 17.69 8.32
N LEU A 229 -16.60 18.38 8.27
CA LEU A 229 -17.12 18.96 7.03
C LEU A 229 -16.15 20.00 6.44
N LEU A 230 -15.58 20.88 7.27
CA LEU A 230 -14.59 21.86 6.83
C LEU A 230 -13.36 21.17 6.21
N LEU A 231 -12.81 20.14 6.87
CA LEU A 231 -11.67 19.39 6.35
C LEU A 231 -11.98 18.70 5.02
N LEU A 232 -13.18 18.13 4.85
CA LEU A 232 -13.61 17.57 3.57
C LEU A 232 -13.72 18.64 2.49
N VAL A 233 -14.41 19.75 2.77
CA VAL A 233 -14.59 20.85 1.82
C VAL A 233 -13.24 21.41 1.38
N PHE A 234 -12.37 21.75 2.32
CA PHE A 234 -11.03 22.27 2.02
C PHE A 234 -10.15 21.21 1.34
N GLY A 235 -10.28 19.94 1.72
CA GLY A 235 -9.55 18.84 1.09
C GLY A 235 -9.91 18.66 -0.38
N PHE A 236 -11.20 18.55 -0.69
CA PHE A 236 -11.68 18.47 -2.08
C PHE A 236 -11.41 19.75 -2.87
N ALA A 237 -11.56 20.92 -2.24
CA ALA A 237 -11.22 22.20 -2.87
C ALA A 237 -9.73 22.26 -3.23
N SER A 238 -8.84 21.76 -2.36
CA SER A 238 -7.40 21.77 -2.62
C SER A 238 -6.99 20.80 -3.73
N ILE A 239 -7.56 19.59 -3.77
CA ILE A 239 -7.35 18.66 -4.89
C ILE A 239 -7.87 19.27 -6.20
N THR A 240 -9.04 19.91 -6.17
CA THR A 240 -9.61 20.59 -7.35
C THR A 240 -8.70 21.74 -7.80
N ALA A 241 -8.20 22.54 -6.85
CA ALA A 241 -7.31 23.64 -7.12
C ALA A 241 -5.96 23.17 -7.70
N TYR A 242 -5.45 22.01 -7.29
CA TYR A 242 -4.28 21.38 -7.93
C TYR A 242 -4.54 21.12 -9.42
N TRP A 243 -5.69 20.53 -9.77
CA TRP A 243 -5.99 20.24 -11.18
C TRP A 243 -6.13 21.53 -12.01
N LEU A 244 -6.73 22.58 -11.45
CA LEU A 244 -6.80 23.89 -12.09
C LEU A 244 -5.41 24.54 -12.26
N HIS A 245 -4.51 24.36 -11.29
CA HIS A 245 -3.12 24.80 -11.36
C HIS A 245 -2.33 24.01 -12.42
N ALA A 246 -2.49 22.69 -12.46
CA ALA A 246 -1.80 21.81 -13.38
C ALA A 246 -2.15 22.10 -14.85
N LEU A 247 -3.40 22.49 -15.13
CA LEU A 247 -3.83 22.92 -16.47
C LEU A 247 -3.16 24.20 -16.97
N ARG A 248 -2.60 25.03 -16.08
CA ARG A 248 -1.98 26.33 -16.41
C ARG A 248 -0.45 26.28 -16.38
N ARG A 249 0.15 25.21 -15.88
CA ARG A 249 1.61 25.09 -15.69
C ARG A 249 2.24 24.32 -16.86
N THR A 250 3.47 24.68 -17.24
CA THR A 250 4.24 23.97 -18.28
C THR A 250 4.80 22.62 -17.80
N ASP A 251 5.17 22.52 -16.53
CA ASP A 251 5.78 21.32 -15.92
C ASP A 251 5.03 20.90 -14.65
N PRO A 252 3.73 20.57 -14.69
CA PRO A 252 2.98 20.16 -13.50
C PRO A 252 3.55 18.86 -12.89
N LEU A 253 3.31 18.63 -11.59
CA LEU A 253 3.75 17.40 -10.92
C LEU A 253 3.21 16.13 -11.61
N PHE A 254 1.93 16.17 -11.98
CA PHE A 254 1.25 15.19 -12.80
C PHE A 254 0.56 15.92 -13.95
N ASP A 255 0.96 15.60 -15.17
CA ASP A 255 0.39 16.15 -16.39
C ASP A 255 -1.08 15.71 -16.55
N PRO A 256 -2.03 16.64 -16.72
CA PRO A 256 -3.43 16.33 -16.99
C PRO A 256 -3.65 15.44 -18.23
N SER A 257 -2.72 15.43 -19.20
CA SER A 257 -2.76 14.56 -20.38
C SER A 257 -2.82 13.06 -20.01
N LEU A 258 -2.30 12.70 -18.83
CA LEU A 258 -2.42 11.36 -18.24
C LEU A 258 -3.89 10.90 -18.18
N PHE A 259 -4.82 11.81 -17.85
CA PHE A 259 -6.24 11.45 -17.73
C PHE A 259 -6.96 11.28 -19.08
N GLY A 260 -6.32 11.71 -20.17
CA GLY A 260 -6.77 11.42 -21.53
C GLY A 260 -6.63 9.94 -21.89
N ILE A 261 -5.81 9.18 -21.16
CA ILE A 261 -5.60 7.74 -21.36
C ILE A 261 -6.67 6.97 -20.57
N PRO A 262 -7.68 6.35 -21.22
CA PRO A 262 -8.83 5.78 -20.51
C PRO A 262 -8.44 4.65 -19.54
N THR A 263 -7.44 3.84 -19.90
CA THR A 263 -6.96 2.76 -19.05
C THR A 263 -6.27 3.25 -17.78
N LEU A 264 -5.53 4.37 -17.85
CA LEU A 264 -4.99 5.02 -16.68
C LEU A 264 -6.10 5.61 -15.81
N SER A 265 -6.99 6.43 -16.37
CA SER A 265 -8.07 7.09 -15.61
C SER A 265 -9.01 6.11 -14.90
N ILE A 266 -9.51 5.11 -15.63
CA ILE A 266 -10.38 4.07 -15.08
C ILE A 266 -9.60 3.20 -14.10
N GLY A 267 -8.33 2.92 -14.40
CA GLY A 267 -7.42 2.18 -13.54
C GLY A 267 -7.13 2.87 -12.21
N LEU A 268 -6.91 4.18 -12.21
CA LEU A 268 -6.70 5.01 -11.01
C LEU A 268 -7.97 5.08 -10.17
N LEU A 269 -9.14 5.34 -10.78
CA LEU A 269 -10.42 5.32 -10.06
C LEU A 269 -10.72 3.95 -9.47
N GLY A 270 -10.52 2.89 -10.24
CA GLY A 270 -10.63 1.52 -9.75
C GLY A 270 -9.68 1.26 -8.58
N ASN A 271 -8.42 1.69 -8.67
CA ASN A 271 -7.43 1.59 -7.58
C ASN A 271 -7.89 2.33 -6.35
N LEU A 272 -8.43 3.54 -6.47
CA LEU A 272 -8.91 4.30 -5.33
C LEU A 272 -10.04 3.56 -4.60
N PHE A 273 -11.11 3.19 -5.31
CA PHE A 273 -12.32 2.65 -4.67
C PHE A 273 -12.19 1.17 -4.28
N SER A 274 -11.59 0.32 -5.11
CA SER A 274 -11.43 -1.10 -4.75
C SER A 274 -10.38 -1.32 -3.66
N ARG A 275 -9.35 -0.46 -3.57
CA ARG A 275 -8.37 -0.51 -2.45
C ARG A 275 -8.85 0.19 -1.20
N LEU A 276 -9.76 1.16 -1.29
CA LEU A 276 -10.44 1.68 -0.09
C LEU A 276 -11.14 0.54 0.65
N GLY A 277 -11.84 -0.33 -0.08
CA GLY A 277 -12.41 -1.55 0.47
C GLY A 277 -11.36 -2.56 0.95
N SER A 278 -10.60 -3.14 0.03
CA SER A 278 -9.65 -4.23 0.36
C SER A 278 -8.50 -3.82 1.28
N GLY A 279 -8.14 -2.54 1.32
CA GLY A 279 -7.05 -1.98 2.11
C GLY A 279 -7.30 -1.97 3.62
N CYS A 280 -8.56 -2.11 4.07
CA CYS A 280 -8.87 -2.23 5.49
C CYS A 280 -8.67 -3.65 6.04
N MET A 281 -8.68 -4.67 5.18
CA MET A 281 -8.67 -6.09 5.60
C MET A 281 -7.42 -6.48 6.39
N PRO A 282 -6.19 -6.03 6.05
CA PRO A 282 -5.01 -6.29 6.87
C PRO A 282 -5.11 -5.75 8.29
N PHE A 283 -5.91 -4.70 8.51
CA PHE A 283 -6.21 -4.13 9.82
C PHE A 283 -7.36 -4.86 10.52
N LEU A 284 -8.50 -5.04 9.84
CA LEU A 284 -9.72 -5.60 10.43
C LEU A 284 -9.60 -7.09 10.78
N ILE A 285 -8.97 -7.92 9.94
CA ILE A 285 -8.96 -9.37 10.18
C ILE A 285 -8.18 -9.72 11.46
N PRO A 286 -6.92 -9.28 11.65
CA PRO A 286 -6.21 -9.54 12.90
C PRO A 286 -6.94 -8.99 14.13
N LEU A 287 -7.62 -7.86 13.97
CA LEU A 287 -8.37 -7.24 15.05
C LEU A 287 -9.61 -8.06 15.43
N LEU A 288 -10.39 -8.55 14.46
CA LEU A 288 -11.49 -9.50 14.68
C LEU A 288 -11.00 -10.76 15.40
N LEU A 289 -9.92 -11.37 14.90
CA LEU A 289 -9.37 -12.61 15.45
C LEU A 289 -8.93 -12.43 16.91
N GLN A 290 -8.26 -11.32 17.24
CA GLN A 290 -7.72 -11.10 18.59
C GLN A 290 -8.78 -10.56 19.56
N VAL A 291 -9.55 -9.55 19.16
CA VAL A 291 -10.48 -8.82 20.05
C VAL A 291 -11.81 -9.55 20.19
N SER A 292 -12.37 -10.09 19.10
CA SER A 292 -13.69 -10.75 19.14
C SER A 292 -13.60 -12.26 19.27
N MET A 293 -12.59 -12.89 18.67
CA MET A 293 -12.43 -14.37 18.74
C MET A 293 -11.42 -14.83 19.81
N GLY A 294 -10.75 -13.91 20.50
CA GLY A 294 -9.84 -14.22 21.60
C GLY A 294 -8.57 -14.98 21.19
N TYR A 295 -8.14 -14.87 19.93
CA TYR A 295 -6.92 -15.54 19.47
C TYR A 295 -5.69 -14.84 20.05
N THR A 296 -4.67 -15.64 20.38
CA THR A 296 -3.35 -15.07 20.72
C THR A 296 -2.73 -14.36 19.51
N PRO A 297 -1.84 -13.37 19.72
CA PRO A 297 -1.20 -12.64 18.62
C PRO A 297 -0.51 -13.55 17.60
N LEU A 298 0.21 -14.59 18.04
CA LEU A 298 0.83 -15.57 17.13
C LEU A 298 -0.23 -16.32 16.31
N ARG A 299 -1.32 -16.78 16.95
CA ARG A 299 -2.37 -17.53 16.25
C ARG A 299 -3.06 -16.66 15.20
N ALA A 300 -3.36 -15.39 15.51
CA ALA A 300 -3.88 -14.43 14.55
C ALA A 300 -2.87 -14.17 13.40
N GLY A 301 -1.58 -14.05 13.71
CA GLY A 301 -0.52 -13.90 12.73
C GLY A 301 -0.35 -15.11 11.80
N LEU A 302 -0.51 -16.32 12.32
CA LEU A 302 -0.50 -17.56 11.52
C LEU A 302 -1.73 -17.66 10.60
N MET A 303 -2.89 -17.20 11.05
CA MET A 303 -4.11 -17.12 10.23
C MET A 303 -3.98 -16.15 9.05
N MET A 304 -2.96 -15.29 8.99
CA MET A 304 -2.74 -14.43 7.83
C MET A 304 -1.93 -15.14 6.73
N LEU A 305 -1.22 -16.24 7.05
CA LEU A 305 -0.44 -17.00 6.06
C LEU A 305 -1.29 -17.53 4.90
N PRO A 306 -2.51 -18.09 5.12
CA PRO A 306 -3.36 -18.53 4.01
C PRO A 306 -3.68 -17.43 3.00
N ILE A 307 -3.89 -16.18 3.44
CA ILE A 307 -4.12 -15.03 2.55
C ILE A 307 -2.90 -14.83 1.63
N ALA A 308 -1.71 -14.76 2.24
CA ALA A 308 -0.47 -14.50 1.51
C ALA A 308 -0.10 -15.66 0.55
N LEU A 309 -0.23 -16.91 1.01
CA LEU A 309 0.04 -18.10 0.20
C LEU A 309 -0.93 -18.22 -0.98
N ALA A 310 -2.23 -18.02 -0.75
CA ALA A 310 -3.22 -17.99 -1.81
C ALA A 310 -2.92 -16.87 -2.83
N GLY A 311 -2.50 -15.71 -2.33
CA GLY A 311 -2.10 -14.60 -3.17
C GLY A 311 -0.90 -14.92 -4.07
N VAL A 312 0.14 -15.57 -3.54
CA VAL A 312 1.31 -16.02 -4.32
C VAL A 312 0.91 -17.08 -5.34
N ALA A 313 0.10 -18.07 -4.96
CA ALA A 313 -0.38 -19.11 -5.86
C ALA A 313 -1.21 -18.51 -7.01
N MET A 314 -2.07 -17.54 -6.72
CA MET A 314 -2.93 -16.89 -7.70
C MET A 314 -2.14 -16.19 -8.82
N LYS A 315 -0.95 -15.65 -8.52
CA LYS A 315 -0.12 -14.95 -9.53
C LYS A 315 0.24 -15.82 -10.73
N ARG A 316 0.35 -17.14 -10.56
CA ARG A 316 0.65 -18.08 -11.66
C ARG A 316 -0.51 -18.18 -12.67
N VAL A 317 -1.74 -18.00 -12.20
CA VAL A 317 -2.96 -18.15 -12.99
C VAL A 317 -3.53 -16.79 -13.42
N ALA A 318 -3.07 -15.69 -12.80
CA ALA A 318 -3.52 -14.33 -13.12
C ALA A 318 -3.31 -13.98 -14.60
N THR A 319 -2.10 -14.19 -15.14
CA THR A 319 -1.81 -13.87 -16.54
C THR A 319 -2.68 -14.69 -17.52
N PRO A 320 -2.74 -16.04 -17.46
CA PRO A 320 -3.64 -16.83 -18.32
C PRO A 320 -5.11 -16.41 -18.23
N LEU A 321 -5.58 -16.03 -17.05
CA LEU A 321 -6.98 -15.62 -16.86
C LEU A 321 -7.26 -14.28 -17.55
N ILE A 322 -6.35 -13.32 -17.39
CA ILE A 322 -6.43 -11.99 -18.01
C ILE A 322 -6.33 -12.12 -19.54
N THR A 323 -5.43 -12.95 -20.06
CA THR A 323 -5.29 -13.14 -21.52
C THR A 323 -6.51 -13.82 -22.14
N ARG A 324 -7.10 -14.81 -21.44
CA ARG A 324 -8.26 -15.55 -21.93
C ARG A 324 -9.57 -14.77 -21.87
N PHE A 325 -9.83 -14.04 -20.79
CA PHE A 325 -11.12 -13.38 -20.54
C PHE A 325 -11.10 -11.87 -20.74
N GLY A 326 -9.91 -11.27 -20.90
CA GLY A 326 -9.72 -9.83 -21.05
C GLY A 326 -9.84 -9.05 -19.74
N TYR A 327 -9.25 -7.86 -19.71
CA TYR A 327 -9.18 -7.03 -18.49
C TYR A 327 -10.55 -6.68 -17.91
N ARG A 328 -11.48 -6.20 -18.75
CA ARG A 328 -12.81 -5.74 -18.31
C ARG A 328 -13.58 -6.83 -17.57
N ARG A 329 -13.71 -8.02 -18.17
CA ARG A 329 -14.49 -9.12 -17.59
C ARG A 329 -13.85 -9.64 -16.31
N VAL A 330 -12.52 -9.79 -16.30
CA VAL A 330 -11.78 -10.23 -15.11
C VAL A 330 -11.95 -9.23 -13.98
N LEU A 331 -11.77 -7.92 -14.25
CA LEU A 331 -11.88 -6.90 -13.20
C LEU A 331 -13.29 -6.79 -12.64
N VAL A 332 -14.34 -6.77 -13.49
CA VAL A 332 -15.73 -6.67 -13.00
C VAL A 332 -16.09 -7.88 -12.12
N VAL A 333 -15.84 -9.11 -12.61
CA VAL A 333 -16.18 -10.32 -11.86
C VAL A 333 -15.35 -10.44 -10.59
N ASN A 334 -14.04 -10.22 -10.69
CA ASN A 334 -13.15 -10.37 -9.56
C ASN A 334 -13.37 -9.29 -8.48
N THR A 335 -13.70 -8.05 -8.85
CA THR A 335 -14.05 -7.01 -7.88
C THR A 335 -15.29 -7.40 -7.07
N SER A 336 -16.30 -7.95 -7.72
CA SER A 336 -17.48 -8.48 -7.02
C SER A 336 -17.11 -9.65 -6.10
N LEU A 337 -16.24 -10.58 -6.55
CA LEU A 337 -15.75 -11.67 -5.70
C LEU A 337 -14.96 -11.17 -4.49
N VAL A 338 -14.11 -10.13 -4.66
CA VAL A 338 -13.41 -9.49 -3.55
C VAL A 338 -14.42 -8.93 -2.55
N GLY A 339 -15.39 -8.15 -2.99
CA GLY A 339 -16.41 -7.60 -2.09
C GLY A 339 -17.27 -8.65 -1.40
N LEU A 340 -17.64 -9.73 -2.09
CA LEU A 340 -18.40 -10.85 -1.51
C LEU A 340 -17.57 -11.66 -0.50
N THR A 341 -16.29 -11.92 -0.81
CA THR A 341 -15.39 -12.61 0.14
C THR A 341 -15.02 -11.72 1.33
N MET A 342 -15.05 -10.40 1.19
CA MET A 342 -14.98 -9.48 2.33
C MET A 342 -16.26 -9.53 3.16
N ALA A 343 -17.43 -9.44 2.52
CA ALA A 343 -18.71 -9.47 3.19
C ALA A 343 -19.00 -10.82 3.89
N SER A 344 -18.41 -11.92 3.42
CA SER A 344 -18.57 -13.23 4.08
C SER A 344 -17.94 -13.29 5.48
N PHE A 345 -16.98 -12.41 5.80
CA PHE A 345 -16.52 -12.21 7.18
C PHE A 345 -17.61 -11.62 8.09
N GLY A 346 -18.68 -11.07 7.51
CA GLY A 346 -19.92 -10.73 8.22
C GLY A 346 -20.64 -11.94 8.82
N LEU A 347 -20.32 -13.15 8.35
CA LEU A 347 -20.84 -14.40 8.92
C LEU A 347 -19.83 -15.05 9.87
N ALA A 348 -18.65 -14.46 10.09
CA ALA A 348 -17.61 -15.08 10.91
C ALA A 348 -18.05 -15.16 12.36
N ALA A 349 -17.92 -16.34 12.97
CA ALA A 349 -18.32 -16.57 14.36
C ALA A 349 -17.27 -17.43 15.09
N PRO A 350 -17.04 -17.23 16.40
CA PRO A 350 -16.07 -18.01 17.17
C PRO A 350 -16.29 -19.53 17.12
N GLU A 351 -17.54 -19.95 16.95
CA GLU A 351 -17.96 -21.35 16.90
C GLU A 351 -17.65 -22.04 15.56
N GLN A 352 -17.29 -21.28 14.52
CA GLN A 352 -17.04 -21.84 13.20
C GLN A 352 -15.79 -22.74 13.19
N PRO A 353 -15.83 -23.86 12.44
CA PRO A 353 -14.66 -24.69 12.23
C PRO A 353 -13.49 -23.87 11.68
N VAL A 354 -12.30 -24.07 12.24
CA VAL A 354 -11.07 -23.39 11.79
C VAL A 354 -10.83 -23.57 10.28
N ALA A 355 -11.20 -24.73 9.72
CA ALA A 355 -11.12 -24.99 8.29
C ALA A 355 -11.95 -24.02 7.44
N LEU A 356 -13.12 -23.59 7.93
CA LEU A 356 -13.98 -22.63 7.23
C LEU A 356 -13.34 -21.24 7.21
N HIS A 357 -12.78 -20.79 8.34
CA HIS A 357 -12.02 -19.54 8.41
C HIS A 357 -10.82 -19.57 7.45
N ILE A 358 -10.05 -20.66 7.43
CA ILE A 358 -8.92 -20.82 6.50
C ILE A 358 -9.41 -20.75 5.05
N LEU A 359 -10.53 -21.41 4.71
CA LEU A 359 -11.09 -21.36 3.36
C LEU A 359 -11.49 -19.93 2.95
N GLN A 360 -12.13 -19.18 3.85
CA GLN A 360 -12.48 -17.77 3.62
C GLN A 360 -11.23 -16.90 3.39
N LEU A 361 -10.19 -17.09 4.21
CA LEU A 361 -8.91 -16.38 4.10
C LEU A 361 -8.18 -16.71 2.79
N VAL A 362 -8.17 -17.98 2.38
CA VAL A 362 -7.62 -18.42 1.08
C VAL A 362 -8.40 -17.80 -0.07
N ALA A 363 -9.75 -17.86 -0.02
CA ALA A 363 -10.60 -17.29 -1.06
C ALA A 363 -10.35 -15.79 -1.24
N PHE A 364 -10.34 -15.03 -0.13
CA PHE A 364 -10.02 -13.61 -0.13
C PHE A 364 -8.61 -13.34 -0.66
N GLY A 365 -7.59 -14.05 -0.19
CA GLY A 365 -6.21 -13.87 -0.63
C GLY A 365 -6.01 -14.11 -2.13
N ALA A 366 -6.68 -15.12 -2.68
CA ALA A 366 -6.65 -15.41 -4.12
C ALA A 366 -7.29 -14.27 -4.92
N VAL A 367 -8.55 -13.92 -4.66
CA VAL A 367 -9.27 -12.89 -5.45
C VAL A 367 -8.64 -11.51 -5.28
N ASN A 368 -8.14 -11.18 -4.08
CA ASN A 368 -7.47 -9.90 -3.83
C ASN A 368 -6.12 -9.79 -4.57
N SER A 369 -5.36 -10.88 -4.70
CA SER A 369 -4.11 -10.90 -5.47
C SER A 369 -4.36 -10.75 -6.97
N LEU A 370 -5.38 -11.43 -7.50
CA LEU A 370 -5.81 -11.26 -8.89
C LEU A 370 -6.25 -9.81 -9.16
N GLN A 371 -6.98 -9.21 -8.21
CA GLN A 371 -7.45 -7.82 -8.29
C GLN A 371 -6.28 -6.86 -8.47
N PHE A 372 -5.31 -6.90 -7.56
CA PHE A 372 -4.15 -6.00 -7.62
C PHE A 372 -3.29 -6.23 -8.86
N THR A 373 -3.16 -7.48 -9.30
CA THR A 373 -2.40 -7.80 -10.52
C THR A 373 -3.08 -7.18 -11.73
N ALA A 374 -4.35 -7.49 -11.96
CA ALA A 374 -5.10 -7.01 -13.13
C ALA A 374 -5.25 -5.47 -13.14
N MET A 375 -5.49 -4.87 -11.99
CA MET A 375 -5.64 -3.42 -11.87
C MET A 375 -4.32 -2.69 -12.15
N ASN A 376 -3.21 -3.16 -11.58
CA ASN A 376 -1.93 -2.48 -11.77
C ASN A 376 -1.45 -2.61 -13.22
N THR A 377 -1.67 -3.76 -13.85
CA THR A 377 -1.24 -3.96 -15.24
C THR A 377 -2.11 -3.19 -16.22
N VAL A 378 -3.44 -3.15 -16.05
CA VAL A 378 -4.31 -2.35 -16.96
C VAL A 378 -4.01 -0.86 -16.84
N THR A 379 -3.74 -0.37 -15.63
CA THR A 379 -3.53 1.06 -15.37
C THR A 379 -2.28 1.60 -16.06
N LEU A 380 -1.25 0.76 -16.21
CA LEU A 380 0.03 1.16 -16.80
C LEU A 380 0.21 0.71 -18.25
N ARG A 381 -0.77 0.01 -18.83
CA ARG A 381 -0.60 -0.69 -20.11
C ARG A 381 -0.37 0.25 -21.29
N ASP A 382 -1.17 1.30 -21.39
CA ASP A 382 -1.20 2.20 -22.55
C ASP A 382 -0.42 3.49 -22.30
N LEU A 383 0.53 3.46 -21.34
CA LEU A 383 1.41 4.60 -21.06
C LEU A 383 2.63 4.55 -21.98
N ASP A 384 2.87 5.64 -22.69
CA ASP A 384 4.11 5.85 -23.44
C ASP A 384 5.33 5.91 -22.50
N GLN A 385 6.52 5.61 -23.05
CA GLN A 385 7.76 5.58 -22.26
C GLN A 385 8.03 6.89 -21.50
N ASP A 386 7.65 8.02 -22.08
CA ASP A 386 7.83 9.36 -21.49
C ASP A 386 6.88 9.61 -20.30
N MET A 387 5.68 9.03 -20.34
CA MET A 387 4.64 9.20 -19.31
C MET A 387 4.65 8.07 -18.27
N ALA A 388 5.30 6.94 -18.55
CA ALA A 388 5.30 5.75 -17.71
C ALA A 388 5.80 6.01 -16.27
N SER A 389 6.82 6.86 -16.10
CA SER A 389 7.34 7.22 -14.77
C SER A 389 6.32 8.02 -13.95
N SER A 390 5.74 9.06 -14.56
CA SER A 390 4.75 9.92 -13.91
C SER A 390 3.45 9.15 -13.62
N GLY A 391 2.97 8.35 -14.56
CA GLY A 391 1.78 7.50 -14.39
C GLY A 391 1.98 6.43 -13.31
N ASN A 392 3.15 5.78 -13.25
CA ASN A 392 3.45 4.83 -12.17
C ASN A 392 3.56 5.51 -10.80
N SER A 393 4.13 6.72 -10.74
CA SER A 393 4.19 7.52 -9.50
C SER A 393 2.79 7.92 -9.03
N LEU A 394 1.92 8.36 -9.95
CA LEU A 394 0.52 8.69 -9.68
C LEU A 394 -0.25 7.46 -9.18
N LEU A 395 -0.09 6.30 -9.84
CA LEU A 395 -0.67 5.03 -9.38
C LEU A 395 -0.21 4.69 -7.96
N SER A 396 1.09 4.77 -7.68
CA SER A 396 1.64 4.44 -6.36
C SER A 396 1.10 5.38 -5.27
N MET A 397 0.99 6.68 -5.57
CA MET A 397 0.36 7.66 -4.68
C MET A 397 -1.11 7.30 -4.40
N VAL A 398 -1.89 7.02 -5.43
CA VAL A 398 -3.30 6.62 -5.29
C VAL A 398 -3.45 5.33 -4.48
N GLN A 399 -2.56 4.35 -4.66
CA GLN A 399 -2.58 3.11 -3.89
C GLN A 399 -2.35 3.34 -2.40
N MET A 400 -1.33 4.14 -2.05
CA MET A 400 -1.01 4.45 -0.65
C MET A 400 -2.11 5.29 0.01
N LEU A 401 -2.65 6.26 -0.72
CA LEU A 401 -3.79 7.04 -0.29
C LEU A 401 -5.02 6.15 -0.06
N ALA A 402 -5.37 5.28 -1.01
CA ALA A 402 -6.52 4.39 -0.90
C ALA A 402 -6.41 3.41 0.28
N MET A 403 -5.23 2.85 0.53
CA MET A 403 -5.00 2.00 1.71
C MET A 403 -5.16 2.77 3.01
N SER A 404 -4.63 4.00 3.08
CA SER A 404 -4.78 4.89 4.23
C SER A 404 -6.26 5.24 4.50
N LEU A 405 -6.98 5.67 3.46
CA LEU A 405 -8.40 6.01 3.56
C LEU A 405 -9.26 4.77 3.89
N GLY A 406 -8.89 3.59 3.38
CA GLY A 406 -9.59 2.34 3.65
C GLY A 406 -9.56 1.95 5.13
N VAL A 407 -8.38 2.04 5.75
CA VAL A 407 -8.23 1.81 7.20
C VAL A 407 -9.06 2.82 7.99
N ALA A 408 -8.92 4.12 7.70
CA ALA A 408 -9.67 5.19 8.37
C ALA A 408 -11.19 5.03 8.24
N ALA A 409 -11.68 4.72 7.04
CA ALA A 409 -13.10 4.49 6.78
C ALA A 409 -13.63 3.25 7.51
N ALA A 410 -12.88 2.15 7.49
CA ALA A 410 -13.28 0.93 8.20
C ALA A 410 -13.39 1.14 9.71
N SER A 411 -12.47 1.91 10.30
CA SER A 411 -12.54 2.25 11.72
C SER A 411 -13.71 3.17 12.03
N ALA A 412 -13.99 4.17 11.19
CA ALA A 412 -15.17 5.03 11.37
C ALA A 412 -16.48 4.23 11.29
N VAL A 413 -16.58 3.30 10.34
CA VAL A 413 -17.73 2.39 10.24
C VAL A 413 -17.83 1.47 11.46
N LEU A 414 -16.69 0.93 11.92
CA LEU A 414 -16.63 0.06 13.10
C LEU A 414 -16.99 0.81 14.39
N ALA A 415 -16.52 2.04 14.56
CA ALA A 415 -16.88 2.92 15.67
C ALA A 415 -18.40 3.20 15.68
N GLY A 416 -18.95 3.57 14.52
CA GLY A 416 -20.38 3.84 14.37
C GLY A 416 -21.25 2.63 14.71
N TYR A 417 -20.88 1.43 14.24
CA TYR A 417 -21.59 0.21 14.65
C TYR A 417 -21.37 -0.15 16.13
N GLY A 418 -20.21 0.18 16.70
CA GLY A 418 -19.96 0.04 18.13
C GLY A 418 -20.89 0.90 18.99
N GLU A 419 -21.24 2.11 18.55
CA GLU A 419 -22.25 2.95 19.22
C GLU A 419 -23.66 2.36 19.10
N VAL A 420 -24.00 1.79 17.94
CA VAL A 420 -25.33 1.19 17.68
C VAL A 420 -25.55 -0.11 18.45
N PHE A 421 -24.60 -1.04 18.37
CA PHE A 421 -24.71 -2.36 19.04
C PHE A 421 -24.27 -2.32 20.50
N GLY A 422 -23.51 -1.30 20.90
CA GLY A 422 -22.91 -1.15 22.22
C GLY A 422 -21.58 -1.89 22.39
N HIS A 423 -20.87 -1.54 23.47
CA HIS A 423 -19.56 -2.11 23.81
C HIS A 423 -19.62 -3.08 25.02
N ALA A 424 -20.83 -3.33 25.54
CA ALA A 424 -21.01 -4.03 26.81
C ALA A 424 -20.80 -5.55 26.73
N SER A 425 -20.81 -6.14 25.52
CA SER A 425 -20.60 -7.58 25.33
C SER A 425 -19.64 -7.88 24.18
N THR A 426 -18.96 -9.02 24.28
CA THR A 426 -18.13 -9.58 23.21
C THR A 426 -18.95 -9.85 21.95
N LEU A 427 -20.23 -10.24 22.11
CA LEU A 427 -21.17 -10.46 21.02
C LEU A 427 -21.53 -9.16 20.29
N ALA A 428 -21.77 -8.07 21.01
CA ALA A 428 -22.04 -6.76 20.41
C ALA A 428 -20.84 -6.25 19.60
N THR A 429 -19.63 -6.42 20.16
CA THR A 429 -18.38 -6.10 19.45
C THR A 429 -18.24 -6.93 18.17
N LEU A 430 -18.54 -8.23 18.23
CA LEU A 430 -18.53 -9.12 17.05
C LEU A 430 -19.53 -8.66 15.98
N HIS A 431 -20.75 -8.29 16.35
CA HIS A 431 -21.76 -7.77 15.41
C HIS A 431 -21.29 -6.48 14.74
N ALA A 432 -20.59 -5.60 15.47
CA ALA A 432 -20.02 -4.39 14.89
C ALA A 432 -18.94 -4.72 13.83
N PHE A 433 -18.07 -5.70 14.10
CA PHE A 433 -17.13 -6.20 13.09
C PHE A 433 -17.86 -6.78 11.88
N GLN A 434 -18.84 -7.66 12.11
CA GLN A 434 -19.58 -8.33 11.05
C GLN A 434 -20.28 -7.33 10.12
N ALA A 435 -20.95 -6.33 10.69
CA ALA A 435 -21.58 -5.25 9.94
C ALA A 435 -20.55 -4.39 9.18
N THR A 436 -19.39 -4.13 9.78
CA THR A 436 -18.29 -3.42 9.12
C THR A 436 -17.76 -4.18 7.91
N PHE A 437 -17.51 -5.50 8.03
CA PHE A 437 -17.08 -6.34 6.90
C PHE A 437 -18.12 -6.36 5.79
N ALA A 438 -19.41 -6.48 6.13
CA ALA A 438 -20.50 -6.44 5.16
C ALA A 438 -20.55 -5.10 4.42
N SER A 439 -20.51 -3.98 5.14
CA SER A 439 -20.56 -2.62 4.55
C SER A 439 -19.34 -2.32 3.67
N MET A 440 -18.12 -2.63 4.13
CA MET A 440 -16.90 -2.46 3.32
C MET A 440 -16.88 -3.41 2.12
N GLY A 441 -17.42 -4.61 2.26
CA GLY A 441 -17.62 -5.57 1.17
C GLY A 441 -18.58 -5.03 0.10
N LEU A 442 -19.73 -4.48 0.50
CA LEU A 442 -20.72 -3.87 -0.41
C LEU A 442 -20.15 -2.65 -1.14
N ILE A 443 -19.41 -1.77 -0.45
CA ILE A 443 -18.69 -0.65 -1.08
C ILE A 443 -17.72 -1.17 -2.15
N THR A 444 -17.02 -2.28 -1.85
CA THR A 444 -16.10 -2.90 -2.81
C THR A 444 -16.85 -3.46 -4.02
N VAL A 445 -17.99 -4.14 -3.83
CA VAL A 445 -18.84 -4.63 -4.93
C VAL A 445 -19.31 -3.45 -5.80
N ALA A 446 -19.75 -2.35 -5.19
CA ALA A 446 -20.18 -1.16 -5.93
C ALA A 446 -19.06 -0.58 -6.82
N SER A 447 -17.79 -0.69 -6.38
CA SER A 447 -16.64 -0.26 -7.20
C SER A 447 -16.46 -1.08 -8.49
N ALA A 448 -17.08 -2.26 -8.61
CA ALA A 448 -17.05 -3.05 -9.85
C ALA A 448 -17.68 -2.31 -11.05
N LEU A 449 -18.62 -1.39 -10.80
CA LEU A 449 -19.27 -0.55 -11.83
C LEU A 449 -18.25 0.35 -12.55
N ILE A 450 -17.18 0.75 -11.87
CA ILE A 450 -16.11 1.58 -12.46
C ILE A 450 -15.43 0.80 -13.59
N PHE A 451 -15.12 -0.48 -13.38
CA PHE A 451 -14.47 -1.33 -14.38
C PHE A 451 -15.39 -1.70 -15.55
N TRP A 452 -16.71 -1.54 -15.41
CA TRP A 452 -17.64 -1.72 -16.53
C TRP A 452 -17.31 -0.76 -17.68
N HIS A 453 -16.81 0.43 -17.36
CA HIS A 453 -16.49 1.48 -18.33
C HIS A 453 -15.19 1.22 -19.11
N LEU A 454 -14.45 0.14 -18.82
CA LEU A 454 -13.26 -0.22 -19.59
C LEU A 454 -13.63 -0.53 -21.06
N PRO A 455 -12.84 -0.04 -22.05
CA PRO A 455 -13.07 -0.37 -23.45
C PRO A 455 -13.11 -1.89 -23.69
N PRO A 456 -14.06 -2.42 -24.50
CA PRO A 456 -14.16 -3.85 -24.81
C PRO A 456 -12.90 -4.45 -25.44
N HIS A 457 -12.10 -3.60 -26.10
CA HIS A 457 -10.89 -3.96 -26.85
C HIS A 457 -9.62 -4.08 -25.99
N ALA A 458 -9.74 -4.08 -24.65
CA ALA A 458 -8.64 -4.45 -23.78
C ALA A 458 -8.36 -5.97 -23.79
N ARG A 459 -8.27 -6.58 -24.98
CA ARG A 459 -7.74 -7.93 -25.17
C ARG A 459 -6.23 -7.88 -24.95
N ALA A 460 -5.67 -8.93 -24.34
CA ALA A 460 -4.22 -9.06 -24.24
C ALA A 460 -3.63 -9.12 -25.65
N VAL A 461 -2.58 -8.31 -25.90
CA VAL A 461 -1.79 -8.36 -27.12
C VAL A 461 -1.33 -9.81 -27.32
N GLN A 462 -1.68 -10.42 -28.45
CA GLN A 462 -1.06 -11.67 -28.88
C GLN A 462 0.44 -11.39 -29.04
N PRO A 463 1.35 -12.26 -28.57
CA PRO A 463 2.75 -12.10 -28.90
C PRO A 463 2.88 -12.02 -30.42
N GLU A 464 3.46 -10.93 -30.92
CA GLU A 464 3.75 -10.75 -32.34
C GLU A 464 4.47 -12.02 -32.81
N GLN A 465 3.85 -12.72 -33.75
CA GLN A 465 4.59 -13.72 -34.51
C GLN A 465 5.70 -12.95 -35.22
N PRO A 466 6.97 -13.39 -35.12
CA PRO A 466 8.03 -12.75 -35.88
C PRO A 466 7.64 -12.81 -37.35
N GLU A 467 7.56 -11.64 -38.00
CA GLU A 467 7.48 -11.55 -39.45
C GLU A 467 8.61 -12.38 -40.02
N VAL A 468 8.28 -13.51 -40.63
CA VAL A 468 9.19 -14.23 -41.51
C VAL A 468 9.34 -13.35 -42.75
N SER A 469 10.20 -12.33 -42.64
CA SER A 469 10.79 -11.69 -43.80
C SER A 469 11.78 -12.68 -44.41
N GLY A 470 11.22 -13.62 -45.15
CA GLY A 470 11.95 -14.51 -46.05
C GLY A 470 11.71 -14.04 -47.48
N GLN A 471 12.39 -12.97 -47.88
CA GLN A 471 12.74 -12.81 -49.28
C GLN A 471 14.01 -13.62 -49.53
N HIS A 472 13.89 -14.72 -50.27
CA HIS A 472 14.79 -15.11 -51.35
C HIS A 472 14.13 -16.18 -52.21
#